data_AF-A0A7J6WDA3-F1
#
_entry.id   AF-A0A7J6WDA3-F1
#
_cell.length_a   1.000
_cell.length_b   1.000
_cell.length_c   1.000
_cell.angle_alpha   90.00
_cell.angle_beta   90.00
_cell.angle_gamma   90.00
#
_symmetry.space_group_name_H-M   'P 1'
#
loop_
_entity.id
_entity.type
_entity.pdbx_description
1 polymer ?
#
loop_
_entity_poly.entity_id
_entity_poly.type
_entity_poly.pdbx_seq_one_letter_code
_entity_poly.pdbx_strand_id
1 'polypeptide(L)'
;DENLGKRLVHGYPYLEAEVAYCARNEYCETAIDFIARRTRLAFLDVRAATQALPRVIEILAVEHKWDTERKEQEHTKAEVFLHTFRTSTYDPGHSSQGSV
;
A
#
# COMPACT_ATOMS: atom_id res chain seq x y z
N ASP A 1 9.72 -22.62 1.34
CA ASP A 1 8.67 -22.19 2.28
C ASP A 1 8.60 -20.68 2.38
N GLU A 2 7.75 -20.07 1.56
CA GLU A 2 7.38 -18.67 1.73
C GLU A 2 6.33 -18.60 2.84
N ASN A 3 6.72 -18.15 4.04
CA ASN A 3 5.80 -17.98 5.15
C ASN A 3 4.91 -16.73 4.93
N LEU A 4 3.87 -16.87 4.12
CA LEU A 4 2.93 -15.81 3.72
C LEU A 4 1.58 -15.88 4.46
N GLY A 5 1.51 -16.61 5.58
CA GLY A 5 0.27 -16.74 6.39
C GLY A 5 -0.05 -15.51 7.24
N LYS A 6 0.78 -14.47 7.20
CA LYS A 6 0.62 -13.25 8.01
C LYS A 6 -0.34 -12.27 7.36
N ARG A 7 -0.96 -11.43 8.19
CA ARG A 7 -1.76 -10.29 7.73
C ARG A 7 -0.85 -9.15 7.32
N LEU A 8 -1.25 -8.43 6.26
CA LEU A 8 -0.53 -7.25 5.78
C LEU A 8 -0.60 -6.07 6.76
N VAL A 9 -1.74 -5.89 7.42
CA VAL A 9 -1.99 -4.82 8.38
C VAL A 9 -2.99 -5.29 9.43
N HIS A 10 -2.83 -4.84 10.67
CA HIS A 10 -3.72 -5.18 11.77
C HIS A 10 -5.14 -4.66 11.51
N GLY A 11 -6.16 -5.43 11.90
CA GLY A 11 -7.57 -5.04 11.76
C GLY A 11 -8.19 -5.33 10.38
N TYR A 12 -7.41 -5.71 9.37
CA TYR A 12 -7.92 -6.05 8.04
C TYR A 12 -7.70 -7.53 7.68
N PRO A 13 -8.58 -8.15 6.88
CA PRO A 13 -8.53 -9.57 6.53
C PRO A 13 -7.52 -9.93 5.43
N TYR A 14 -6.65 -9.02 5.03
CA TYR A 14 -5.75 -9.23 3.89
C TYR A 14 -4.45 -9.93 4.29
N LEU A 15 -4.12 -11.01 3.59
CA LEU A 15 -2.94 -11.84 3.82
C LEU A 15 -1.82 -11.54 2.83
N GLU A 16 -0.58 -11.80 3.26
CA GLU A 16 0.58 -11.75 2.38
C GLU A 16 0.44 -12.72 1.19
N ALA A 17 -0.17 -13.90 1.42
CA ALA A 17 -0.41 -14.90 0.39
C ALA A 17 -1.32 -14.39 -0.74
N GLU A 18 -2.25 -13.48 -0.45
CA GLU A 18 -3.11 -12.89 -1.46
C GLU A 18 -2.32 -12.00 -2.42
N VAL A 19 -1.29 -11.29 -1.94
CA VAL A 19 -0.41 -10.49 -2.80
C VAL A 19 0.29 -11.38 -3.83
N ALA A 20 0.92 -12.45 -3.35
CA ALA A 20 1.61 -13.41 -4.22
C ALA A 20 0.64 -14.10 -5.19
N TYR A 21 -0.55 -14.48 -4.72
CA TYR A 21 -1.57 -15.08 -5.57
C TYR A 21 -2.03 -14.12 -6.68
N CYS A 22 -2.32 -12.86 -6.34
CA CYS A 22 -2.72 -11.83 -7.30
C CYS A 22 -1.63 -11.55 -8.33
N ALA A 23 -0.35 -11.56 -7.94
CA ALA A 23 0.78 -11.39 -8.85
C ALA A 23 0.86 -12.55 -9.87
N ARG A 24 0.78 -13.78 -9.38
CA ARG A 24 0.93 -15.00 -10.20
C ARG A 24 -0.26 -15.26 -11.11
N ASN A 25 -1.48 -14.97 -10.66
CA ASN A 25 -2.70 -15.47 -11.30
C ASN A 25 -3.68 -14.37 -11.74
N GLU A 26 -3.54 -13.14 -11.23
CA GLU A 26 -4.51 -12.08 -11.47
C GLU A 26 -3.90 -10.82 -12.07
N TYR A 27 -2.69 -10.91 -12.65
CA TYR A 27 -2.04 -9.79 -13.35
C TYR A 27 -1.93 -8.53 -12.48
N CYS A 28 -1.48 -8.73 -11.23
CA CYS A 28 -1.21 -7.64 -10.31
C CYS A 28 0.23 -7.15 -10.51
N GLU A 29 0.38 -6.08 -11.31
CA GLU A 29 1.67 -5.62 -11.82
C GLU A 29 2.22 -4.39 -11.06
N THR A 30 1.43 -3.80 -10.17
CA THR A 30 1.82 -2.63 -9.37
C THR A 30 1.32 -2.74 -7.93
N ALA A 31 1.95 -2.01 -7.00
CA ALA A 31 1.47 -1.93 -5.63
C ALA A 31 0.06 -1.29 -5.56
N ILE A 32 -0.21 -0.31 -6.44
CA ILE A 32 -1.51 0.34 -6.58
C ILE A 32 -2.58 -0.66 -7.00
N ASP A 33 -2.26 -1.58 -7.91
CA ASP A 33 -3.21 -2.61 -8.37
C ASP A 33 -3.74 -3.42 -7.19
N PHE A 34 -2.87 -3.81 -6.27
CA PHE A 34 -3.26 -4.57 -5.09
C PHE A 34 -4.08 -3.74 -4.10
N ILE A 35 -3.53 -2.60 -3.63
CA ILE A 35 -4.16 -1.80 -2.57
C ILE A 35 -5.44 -1.10 -3.03
N ALA A 36 -5.58 -0.81 -4.33
CA ALA A 36 -6.74 -0.11 -4.88
C ALA A 36 -7.76 -1.07 -5.49
N ARG A 37 -7.34 -2.11 -6.23
CA ARG A 37 -8.28 -2.93 -7.03
C ARG A 37 -8.55 -4.31 -6.46
N ARG A 38 -7.58 -4.93 -5.78
CA ARG A 38 -7.73 -6.28 -5.20
C ARG A 38 -8.34 -6.24 -3.81
N THR A 39 -7.87 -5.32 -2.97
CA THR A 39 -8.37 -5.17 -1.59
C THR A 39 -9.24 -3.93 -1.39
N ARG A 40 -9.08 -2.92 -2.26
CA ARG A 40 -9.66 -1.57 -2.08
C ARG A 40 -9.28 -0.90 -0.75
N LEU A 41 -8.23 -1.39 -0.06
CA LEU A 41 -7.77 -0.84 1.21
C LEU A 41 -7.45 0.66 1.12
N ALA A 42 -6.92 1.12 -0.03
CA ALA A 42 -6.65 2.54 -0.29
C ALA A 42 -7.89 3.44 -0.17
N PHE A 43 -9.08 2.92 -0.48
CA PHE A 43 -10.35 3.65 -0.38
C PHE A 43 -10.99 3.55 1.00
N LEU A 44 -10.74 2.44 1.71
CA LEU A 44 -11.33 2.17 3.02
C LEU A 44 -10.57 2.89 4.14
N ASP A 45 -9.24 2.83 4.11
CA ASP A 45 -8.38 3.42 5.13
C ASP A 45 -6.98 3.67 4.57
N VAL A 46 -6.72 4.93 4.24
CA VAL A 46 -5.44 5.38 3.69
C VAL A 46 -4.28 5.07 4.65
N ARG A 47 -4.48 5.14 5.98
CA ARG A 47 -3.41 4.86 6.94
C ARG A 47 -3.06 3.38 6.95
N ALA A 48 -4.05 2.51 6.95
CA ALA A 48 -3.84 1.07 6.87
C ALA A 48 -3.20 0.67 5.53
N ALA A 49 -3.62 1.29 4.41
CA ALA A 49 -2.98 1.10 3.11
C ALA A 49 -1.50 1.51 3.13
N THR A 50 -1.17 2.67 3.71
CA THR A 50 0.22 3.12 3.89
C THR A 50 1.03 2.14 4.73
N GLN A 51 0.47 1.59 5.81
CA GLN A 51 1.17 0.60 6.65
C GLN A 51 1.42 -0.73 5.93
N ALA A 52 0.48 -1.18 5.09
CA ALA A 52 0.61 -2.41 4.32
C ALA A 52 1.59 -2.28 3.13
N LEU A 53 1.76 -1.06 2.60
CA LEU A 53 2.44 -0.80 1.33
C LEU A 53 3.87 -1.37 1.24
N PRO A 54 4.77 -1.20 2.23
CA PRO A 54 6.12 -1.75 2.14
C PRO A 54 6.13 -3.26 1.96
N ARG A 55 5.25 -3.98 2.70
CA ARG A 55 5.18 -5.43 2.62
C ARG A 55 4.59 -5.93 1.30
N VAL A 56 3.59 -5.22 0.76
CA VAL A 56 3.04 -5.51 -0.57
C VAL A 56 4.13 -5.37 -1.64
N ILE A 57 4.92 -4.29 -1.60
CA ILE A 57 6.02 -4.06 -2.56
C ILE A 57 7.10 -5.14 -2.43
N GLU A 58 7.46 -5.56 -1.22
CA GLU A 58 8.42 -6.65 -1.02
C GLU A 58 7.98 -7.96 -1.68
N ILE A 59 6.72 -8.34 -1.49
CA ILE A 59 6.19 -9.58 -2.08
C ILE A 59 6.13 -9.46 -3.59
N LEU A 60 5.56 -8.37 -4.13
CA LEU A 60 5.53 -8.13 -5.58
C LEU A 60 6.93 -8.09 -6.19
N ALA A 61 7.92 -7.55 -5.48
CA ALA A 61 9.30 -7.52 -5.95
C ALA A 61 9.91 -8.93 -6.06
N VAL A 62 9.58 -9.84 -5.14
CA VAL A 62 9.99 -11.24 -5.23
C VAL A 62 9.32 -11.92 -6.43
N GLU A 63 8.00 -11.77 -6.56
CA GLU A 63 7.23 -12.40 -7.63
C GLU A 63 7.67 -11.96 -9.03
N HIS A 64 7.89 -10.65 -9.19
CA HIS A 64 8.21 -10.04 -10.48
C HIS A 64 9.70 -9.78 -10.69
N LYS A 65 10.55 -10.19 -9.73
CA LYS A 65 12.01 -10.00 -9.75
C LYS A 65 12.40 -8.53 -9.92
N TRP A 66 11.74 -7.64 -9.18
CA TRP A 66 12.05 -6.21 -9.21
C TRP A 66 13.37 -5.91 -8.49
N ASP A 67 14.11 -4.97 -9.05
CA ASP A 67 15.27 -4.38 -8.40
C ASP A 67 14.86 -3.27 -7.41
N THR A 68 15.87 -2.73 -6.71
CA THR A 68 15.68 -1.66 -5.74
C THR A 68 15.07 -0.40 -6.38
N GLU A 69 15.46 -0.08 -7.61
CA GLU A 69 14.95 1.09 -8.32
C GLU A 69 13.45 0.95 -8.58
N ARG A 70 13.02 -0.20 -9.10
CA ARG A 70 11.61 -0.48 -9.34
C ARG A 70 10.79 -0.49 -8.06
N LYS A 71 11.31 -1.03 -6.95
CA LYS A 71 10.65 -0.95 -5.63
C LYS A 71 10.41 0.48 -5.19
N GLU A 72 11.41 1.36 -5.36
CA GLU A 72 11.31 2.78 -4.99
C GLU A 72 10.31 3.52 -5.88
N GLN A 73 10.30 3.24 -7.19
CA GLN A 73 9.31 3.78 -8.11
C GLN A 73 7.88 3.40 -7.71
N GLU A 74 7.65 2.14 -7.33
CA GLU A 74 6.36 1.66 -6.86
C GLU A 74 5.95 2.31 -5.53
N HIS A 75 6.89 2.47 -4.60
CA HIS A 75 6.66 3.18 -3.35
C HIS A 75 6.22 4.62 -3.60
N THR A 76 7.02 5.38 -4.36
CA THR A 76 6.74 6.79 -4.70
C THR A 76 5.38 6.94 -5.39
N LYS A 77 5.09 6.11 -6.40
CA LYS A 77 3.81 6.15 -7.12
C LYS A 77 2.62 5.85 -6.20
N ALA A 78 2.75 4.83 -5.35
CA ALA A 78 1.70 4.44 -4.43
C ALA A 78 1.47 5.49 -3.34
N GLU A 79 2.51 6.14 -2.82
CA GLU A 79 2.37 7.26 -1.88
C GLU A 79 1.65 8.44 -2.52
N VAL A 80 2.05 8.87 -3.72
CA VAL A 80 1.36 9.93 -4.47
C VAL A 80 -0.11 9.57 -4.69
N PHE A 81 -0.39 8.33 -5.09
CA PHE A 81 -1.76 7.84 -5.26
C PHE A 81 -2.56 7.90 -3.94
N LEU A 82 -2.01 7.42 -2.83
CA LEU A 82 -2.67 7.46 -1.52
C LEU A 82 -2.91 8.89 -1.03
N HIS A 83 -2.03 9.83 -1.36
CA HIS A 83 -2.22 11.26 -1.07
C HIS A 83 -3.46 11.85 -1.77
N THR A 84 -3.88 11.31 -2.92
CA THR A 84 -5.09 11.79 -3.62
C THR A 84 -6.39 11.49 -2.87
N PHE A 85 -6.39 10.52 -1.94
CA PHE A 85 -7.54 10.17 -1.10
C PHE A 85 -7.58 10.92 0.22
N ARG A 86 -6.49 11.62 0.58
CA ARG A 86 -6.47 12.48 1.75
C ARG A 86 -7.23 13.76 1.39
N THR A 87 -8.43 13.95 1.92
CA THR A 87 -9.14 15.22 1.80
C THR A 87 -8.30 16.29 2.52
N SER A 88 -8.18 17.50 1.97
CA SER A 88 -7.38 18.58 2.58
C SER A 88 -8.01 19.20 3.84
N THR A 89 -8.79 18.43 4.59
CA THR A 89 -9.68 18.97 5.62
C THR A 89 -9.29 18.44 6.99
N TYR A 90 -8.57 19.31 7.70
CA TYR A 90 -8.34 19.32 9.14
C TYR A 90 -7.32 18.31 9.72
N ASP A 91 -6.10 18.80 9.91
CA ASP A 91 -5.11 18.26 10.85
C ASP A 91 -5.30 18.96 12.22
N PRO A 92 -5.85 18.32 13.26
CA PRO A 92 -5.97 18.92 14.59
C PRO A 92 -4.62 19.20 15.26
N GLY A 93 -3.49 18.79 14.66
CA GLY A 93 -2.14 18.98 15.19
C GLY A 93 -1.43 20.27 14.75
N HIS A 94 -1.94 21.01 13.76
CA HIS A 94 -1.38 22.30 13.36
C HIS A 94 -2.21 23.45 13.93
N SER A 95 -1.98 23.77 15.21
CA SER A 95 -2.37 25.06 15.76
C SER A 95 -1.56 26.17 15.07
N SER A 96 -2.15 26.80 14.06
CA SER A 96 -1.70 28.08 13.53
C SER A 96 -1.75 29.09 14.67
N GLN A 97 -0.58 29.47 15.20
CA GLN A 97 -0.50 30.70 15.98
C GLN A 97 -0.81 31.85 15.02
N GLY A 98 -1.98 32.45 15.17
CA GLY A 98 -2.31 33.72 14.54
C GLY A 98 -1.40 34.80 15.11
N SER A 99 -0.58 35.41 14.26
CA SER A 99 0.03 36.69 14.56
C SER A 99 -1.05 37.76 14.48
N VAL A 100 -1.30 38.39 15.63
CA VAL A 100 -1.86 39.74 15.76
C VAL A 100 -0.75 40.75 15.48
#